data_AF-A0A520GPY1-F1
#
_entry.id   AF-A0A520GPY1-F1
#
_cell.length_a   1.000
_cell.length_b   1.000
_cell.length_c   1.000
_cell.angle_alpha   90.00
_cell.angle_beta   90.00
_cell.angle_gamma   90.00
#
_symmetry.space_group_name_H-M   'P 1'
#
loop_
_entity.id
_entity.type
_entity.pdbx_description
1 polymer ?
#
loop_
_entity_poly.entity_id
_entity_poly.type
_entity_poly.pdbx_seq_one_letter_code
_entity_poly.pdbx_strand_id
1 'polypeptide(L)'
;MTQAWTHTTVLLQEAVEALLADPARASATYVDATFGRGGHSRAILERLGPSGRLIAYDKDAEAVAEAARIEDARFSIRHQGFKDLGELPPASVAGLLMDLGISSPQIDNPARGFSFRFDGPLDMRMDTTRGESVAEWLATAEPQQIAEVIRDYGEERFAVQIAKAIAARRQERGPVSTTAELAELVAGTVKTREPGQNPATRTFQALRIFINA
;
A
#
# COMPACT_ATOMS: atom_id res chain seq x y z
N MET A 1 -6.31 15.72 -20.23
CA MET A 1 -5.24 14.77 -20.63
C MET A 1 -4.92 13.93 -19.41
N THR A 2 -5.12 12.61 -19.46
CA THR A 2 -4.79 11.70 -18.37
C THR A 2 -3.27 11.49 -18.35
N GLN A 3 -2.59 12.08 -17.37
CA GLN A 3 -1.16 11.91 -17.20
C GLN A 3 -0.88 10.45 -16.81
N ALA A 4 -0.05 9.75 -17.59
CA ALA A 4 0.35 8.38 -17.27
C ALA A 4 1.38 8.41 -16.13
N TRP A 5 1.01 7.87 -14.97
CA TRP A 5 1.89 7.78 -13.81
C TRP A 5 2.88 6.61 -14.01
N THR A 6 4.17 6.93 -14.17
CA THR A 6 5.26 5.93 -14.34
C THR A 6 5.80 5.48 -12.98
N HIS A 7 5.88 4.17 -12.74
CA HIS A 7 6.46 3.60 -11.52
C HIS A 7 7.81 2.95 -11.84
N THR A 8 8.86 3.30 -11.08
CA THR A 8 10.17 2.65 -11.15
C THR A 8 10.26 1.60 -10.04
N THR A 9 10.46 0.35 -10.42
CA THR A 9 10.57 -0.76 -9.47
C THR A 9 11.90 -0.76 -8.72
N VAL A 10 11.83 -0.94 -7.40
CA VAL A 10 13.00 -0.99 -6.51
C VAL A 10 13.64 -2.37 -6.56
N LEU A 11 14.98 -2.44 -6.64
CA LEU A 11 15.77 -3.69 -6.67
C LEU A 11 15.23 -4.73 -7.67
N LEU A 12 14.86 -4.26 -8.86
CA LEU A 12 14.19 -5.09 -9.88
C LEU A 12 15.03 -6.31 -10.25
N GLN A 13 16.32 -6.12 -10.55
CA GLN A 13 17.18 -7.19 -11.04
C GLN A 13 17.50 -8.18 -9.92
N GLU A 14 17.90 -7.66 -8.77
CA GLU A 14 18.31 -8.45 -7.60
C GLU A 14 17.17 -9.34 -7.10
N ALA A 15 15.94 -8.81 -7.03
CA ALA A 15 14.78 -9.56 -6.58
C ALA A 15 14.42 -10.68 -7.57
N VAL A 16 14.45 -10.40 -8.88
CA VAL A 16 14.11 -11.39 -9.92
C VAL A 16 15.20 -12.46 -10.04
N GLU A 17 16.48 -12.09 -9.94
CA GLU A 17 17.59 -13.03 -9.94
C GLU A 17 17.54 -13.97 -8.74
N ALA A 18 17.27 -13.45 -7.54
CA ALA A 18 17.12 -14.28 -6.35
C ALA A 18 15.92 -15.24 -6.47
N LEU A 19 14.79 -14.76 -7.01
CA LEU A 19 13.58 -15.58 -7.19
C LEU A 19 13.79 -16.72 -8.20
N LEU A 20 14.51 -16.46 -9.29
CA LEU A 20 14.72 -17.39 -10.41
C LEU A 20 16.10 -18.04 -10.40
N ALA A 21 16.76 -18.10 -9.24
CA ALA A 21 18.14 -18.56 -9.09
C ALA A 21 18.36 -20.05 -9.48
N ASP A 22 17.30 -20.87 -9.51
CA ASP A 22 17.33 -22.27 -9.92
C ASP A 22 16.78 -22.46 -11.34
N PRO A 23 17.63 -22.60 -12.37
CA PRO A 23 17.19 -22.77 -13.76
C PRO A 23 16.35 -24.04 -13.98
N ALA A 24 16.51 -25.08 -13.14
CA ALA A 24 15.72 -26.31 -13.25
C ALA A 24 14.22 -26.06 -12.95
N ARG A 25 13.89 -24.91 -12.35
CA ARG A 25 12.52 -24.49 -12.01
C ARG A 25 11.93 -23.46 -12.97
N ALA A 26 12.54 -23.21 -14.12
CA ALA A 26 12.02 -22.26 -15.10
C ALA A 26 10.58 -22.55 -15.57
N SER A 27 10.11 -23.79 -15.46
CA SER A 27 8.73 -24.20 -15.78
C SER A 27 7.80 -24.31 -14.56
N ALA A 28 8.22 -23.83 -13.38
CA ALA A 28 7.42 -23.87 -12.18
C ALA A 28 6.43 -22.70 -12.09
N THR A 29 5.58 -22.73 -11.06
CA THR A 29 4.70 -21.62 -10.70
C THR A 29 5.41 -20.68 -9.74
N TYR A 30 5.37 -19.39 -10.02
CA TYR A 30 5.84 -18.31 -9.16
C TYR A 30 4.70 -17.39 -8.79
N VAL A 31 4.89 -16.64 -7.70
CA VAL A 31 3.92 -15.65 -7.24
C VAL A 31 4.58 -14.28 -7.10
N ASP A 32 3.89 -13.27 -7.63
CA ASP A 32 4.11 -11.86 -7.29
C ASP A 32 2.95 -11.41 -6.40
N ALA A 33 3.20 -11.24 -5.11
CA ALA A 33 2.15 -10.98 -4.13
C ALA A 33 1.74 -9.50 -4.02
N THR A 34 2.39 -8.63 -4.79
CA THR A 34 2.25 -7.17 -4.73
C THR A 34 2.45 -6.58 -6.13
N PHE A 35 1.60 -6.97 -7.07
CA PHE A 35 1.76 -6.66 -8.50
C PHE A 35 2.06 -5.18 -8.76
N GLY A 36 1.31 -4.27 -8.14
CA GLY A 36 1.44 -2.83 -8.22
C GLY A 36 1.27 -2.29 -9.63
N ARG A 37 2.39 -2.16 -10.36
CA ARG A 37 2.42 -1.76 -11.77
C ARG A 37 3.09 -2.79 -12.68
N GLY A 38 3.39 -3.97 -12.17
CA GLY A 38 3.85 -5.14 -12.93
C GLY A 38 5.31 -5.10 -13.35
N GLY A 39 6.16 -4.29 -12.71
CA GLY A 39 7.59 -4.23 -13.05
C GLY A 39 8.29 -5.56 -12.80
N HIS A 40 8.21 -6.10 -11.58
CA HIS A 40 8.73 -7.44 -11.26
C HIS A 40 8.02 -8.52 -12.06
N SER A 41 6.68 -8.50 -12.13
CA SER A 41 5.91 -9.48 -12.92
C SER A 41 6.36 -9.60 -14.38
N ARG A 42 6.58 -8.48 -15.08
CA ARG A 42 7.07 -8.51 -16.47
C ARG A 42 8.49 -9.08 -16.56
N ALA A 43 9.39 -8.65 -15.68
CA ALA A 43 10.76 -9.15 -15.65
C ALA A 43 10.84 -10.66 -15.30
N ILE A 44 9.93 -11.17 -14.47
CA ILE A 44 9.78 -12.60 -14.20
C ILE A 44 9.33 -13.33 -15.47
N LEU A 45 8.27 -12.85 -16.13
CA LEU A 45 7.73 -13.48 -17.35
C LEU A 45 8.75 -13.54 -18.49
N GLU A 46 9.60 -12.52 -18.64
CA GLU A 46 10.69 -12.51 -19.63
C GLU A 46 11.69 -13.65 -19.46
N ARG A 47 11.88 -14.14 -18.24
CA ARG A 47 12.84 -15.20 -17.89
C ARG A 47 12.20 -16.56 -17.66
N LEU A 48 10.88 -16.58 -17.50
CA LEU A 48 10.13 -17.79 -17.22
C LEU A 48 10.10 -18.68 -18.47
N GLY A 49 10.12 -20.00 -18.28
CA GLY A 49 9.98 -20.96 -19.36
C GLY A 49 8.56 -20.95 -19.97
N PRO A 50 8.37 -21.57 -21.14
CA PRO A 50 7.08 -21.60 -21.83
C PRO A 50 5.98 -22.33 -21.05
N SER A 51 6.37 -23.26 -20.17
CA SER A 51 5.45 -24.02 -19.31
C SER A 51 5.33 -23.45 -17.89
N GLY A 52 6.09 -22.40 -17.57
CA GLY A 52 6.02 -21.76 -16.26
C GLY A 52 4.74 -20.94 -16.09
N ARG A 53 4.42 -20.60 -14.84
CA ARG A 53 3.25 -19.78 -14.50
C ARG A 53 3.62 -18.67 -13.54
N LEU A 54 2.98 -17.51 -13.70
CA LEU A 54 3.05 -16.42 -12.76
C LEU A 54 1.63 -16.08 -12.28
N ILE A 55 1.41 -16.17 -10.98
CA ILE A 55 0.17 -15.75 -10.34
C ILE A 55 0.48 -14.45 -9.58
N ALA A 56 -0.14 -13.36 -10.00
CA ALA A 56 -0.03 -12.08 -9.35
C ALA A 56 -1.21 -11.84 -8.40
N TYR A 57 -0.97 -11.04 -7.35
CA TYR A 57 -1.98 -10.56 -6.42
C TYR A 57 -1.88 -9.04 -6.29
N ASP A 58 -3.03 -8.39 -6.22
CA ASP A 58 -3.13 -7.01 -5.74
C ASP A 58 -4.51 -6.72 -5.18
N LYS A 59 -4.57 -5.91 -4.12
CA LYS A 59 -5.83 -5.42 -3.54
C LYS A 59 -6.36 -4.21 -4.33
N ASP A 60 -5.52 -3.50 -5.07
CA ASP A 60 -5.86 -2.26 -5.76
C ASP A 60 -6.47 -2.55 -7.14
N ALA A 61 -7.70 -2.07 -7.36
CA ALA A 61 -8.41 -2.24 -8.63
C ALA A 61 -7.69 -1.59 -9.82
N GLU A 62 -6.93 -0.50 -9.60
CA GLU A 62 -6.11 0.11 -10.66
C GLU A 62 -4.94 -0.81 -11.05
N ALA A 63 -4.33 -1.50 -10.07
CA ALA A 63 -3.27 -2.47 -10.33
C ALA A 63 -3.80 -3.67 -11.12
N VAL A 64 -4.99 -4.16 -10.78
CA VAL A 64 -5.66 -5.25 -11.52
C VAL A 64 -6.01 -4.82 -12.95
N ALA A 65 -6.48 -3.59 -13.14
CA ALA A 65 -6.75 -3.05 -14.48
C ALA A 65 -5.48 -2.92 -15.33
N GLU A 66 -4.35 -2.59 -14.72
CA GLU A 66 -3.04 -2.58 -15.39
C GLU A 66 -2.55 -4.01 -15.69
N ALA A 67 -2.76 -4.96 -14.78
CA ALA A 67 -2.42 -6.37 -14.98
C ALA A 67 -3.16 -7.00 -16.16
N ALA A 68 -4.40 -6.59 -16.41
CA ALA A 68 -5.19 -7.02 -17.56
C ALA A 68 -4.57 -6.66 -18.92
N ARG A 69 -3.57 -5.77 -18.96
CA ARG A 69 -2.82 -5.41 -20.17
C ARG A 69 -1.65 -6.35 -20.46
N ILE A 70 -1.34 -7.29 -19.57
CA ILE A 70 -0.31 -8.30 -19.79
C ILE A 70 -0.90 -9.44 -20.61
N GLU A 71 -0.57 -9.48 -21.89
CA GLU A 71 -1.00 -10.52 -22.83
C GLU A 71 -0.02 -11.71 -22.81
N ASP A 72 -0.03 -12.49 -21.73
CA ASP A 72 0.76 -13.72 -21.61
C ASP A 72 -0.08 -14.84 -21.00
N ALA A 73 -0.19 -15.98 -21.70
CA ALA A 73 -1.00 -17.13 -21.25
C ALA A 73 -0.48 -17.79 -19.95
N ARG A 74 0.75 -17.49 -19.55
CA ARG A 74 1.37 -17.94 -18.30
C ARG A 74 0.99 -17.07 -17.11
N PHE A 75 0.47 -15.88 -17.36
CA PHE A 75 0.15 -14.88 -16.35
C PHE A 75 -1.32 -14.94 -15.94
N SER A 76 -1.56 -14.70 -14.65
CA SER A 76 -2.90 -14.47 -14.11
C SER A 76 -2.82 -13.50 -12.95
N ILE A 77 -3.86 -12.71 -12.73
CA ILE A 77 -3.98 -11.75 -11.63
C ILE A 77 -5.19 -12.10 -10.76
N ARG A 78 -5.03 -12.02 -9.44
CA ARG A 78 -6.13 -12.11 -8.47
C ARG A 78 -6.34 -10.75 -7.81
N HIS A 79 -7.58 -10.24 -7.83
CA HIS A 79 -7.97 -9.06 -7.06
C HIS A 79 -8.19 -9.45 -5.59
N GLN A 80 -7.08 -9.71 -4.91
CA GLN A 80 -6.97 -10.27 -3.57
C GLN A 80 -5.69 -9.78 -2.90
N GLY A 81 -5.65 -9.83 -1.58
CA GLY A 81 -4.43 -9.51 -0.84
C GLY A 81 -3.51 -10.71 -0.72
N PHE A 82 -2.24 -10.47 -0.41
CA PHE A 82 -1.30 -11.55 -0.12
C PHE A 82 -1.69 -12.41 1.11
N LYS A 83 -2.63 -11.95 1.95
CA LYS A 83 -3.20 -12.78 3.02
C LYS A 83 -3.95 -14.00 2.48
N ASP A 84 -4.43 -13.93 1.23
CA ASP A 84 -5.19 -14.98 0.55
C ASP A 84 -4.27 -15.99 -0.16
N LEU A 85 -2.94 -15.86 -0.02
CA LEU A 85 -1.98 -16.85 -0.52
C LEU A 85 -2.20 -18.25 0.07
N GLY A 86 -2.79 -18.35 1.26
CA GLY A 86 -3.14 -19.62 1.90
C GLY A 86 -4.20 -20.42 1.15
N GLU A 87 -4.91 -19.83 0.18
CA GLU A 87 -5.85 -20.53 -0.69
C GLU A 87 -5.16 -21.34 -1.80
N LEU A 88 -3.85 -21.11 -2.04
CA LEU A 88 -3.08 -21.91 -2.98
C LEU A 88 -2.83 -23.31 -2.42
N PRO A 89 -2.82 -24.36 -3.27
CA PRO A 89 -2.50 -25.70 -2.81
C PRO A 89 -1.11 -25.74 -2.16
N PRO A 90 -0.92 -26.51 -1.07
CA PRO A 90 0.38 -26.65 -0.44
C PRO A 90 1.46 -27.11 -1.45
N ALA A 91 2.65 -26.54 -1.34
CA ALA A 91 3.80 -26.84 -2.20
C ALA A 91 3.56 -26.63 -3.72
N SER A 92 2.60 -25.80 -4.11
CA SER A 92 2.29 -25.51 -5.53
C SER A 92 3.14 -24.40 -6.16
N VAL A 93 3.95 -23.68 -5.37
CA VAL A 93 4.72 -22.50 -5.78
C VAL A 93 6.20 -22.72 -5.50
N ALA A 94 7.05 -22.43 -6.48
CA ALA A 94 8.50 -22.55 -6.39
C ALA A 94 9.19 -21.32 -5.79
N GLY A 95 8.55 -20.15 -5.87
CA GLY A 95 9.05 -18.91 -5.30
C GLY A 95 7.97 -17.83 -5.20
N LEU A 96 8.11 -16.96 -4.20
CA LEU A 96 7.22 -15.86 -3.88
C LEU A 96 8.02 -14.56 -3.81
N LEU A 97 7.56 -13.51 -4.49
CA LEU A 97 8.08 -12.15 -4.39
C LEU A 97 7.05 -11.26 -3.68
N MET A 98 7.54 -10.42 -2.76
CA MET A 98 6.75 -9.42 -2.04
C MET A 98 7.53 -8.11 -2.00
N ASP A 99 7.05 -7.11 -2.76
CA ASP A 99 7.51 -5.73 -2.70
C ASP A 99 6.57 -4.92 -1.80
N LEU A 100 6.92 -4.88 -0.51
CA LEU A 100 6.07 -4.27 0.50
C LEU A 100 6.17 -2.75 0.49
N GLY A 101 5.03 -2.09 0.40
CA GLY A 101 4.95 -0.65 0.50
C GLY A 101 3.73 -0.11 -0.21
N ILE A 102 3.95 1.00 -0.90
CA ILE A 102 2.95 1.76 -1.63
C ILE A 102 3.48 2.03 -3.03
N SER A 103 2.58 2.00 -4.01
CA SER A 103 2.94 2.32 -5.38
C SER A 103 2.98 3.84 -5.60
N SER A 104 3.78 4.29 -6.58
CA SER A 104 3.85 5.71 -6.95
C SER A 104 2.47 6.30 -7.25
N PRO A 105 1.57 5.62 -8.00
CA PRO A 105 0.26 6.18 -8.30
C PRO A 105 -0.65 6.35 -7.07
N GLN A 106 -0.47 5.55 -6.02
CA GLN A 106 -1.19 5.75 -4.75
C GLN A 106 -0.75 7.06 -4.07
N ILE A 107 0.53 7.45 -4.18
CA ILE A 107 1.06 8.69 -3.63
C ILE A 107 0.83 9.91 -4.52
N ASP A 108 0.99 9.74 -5.83
CA ASP A 108 0.96 10.82 -6.80
C ASP A 108 -0.46 11.24 -7.17
N ASN A 109 -1.44 10.34 -7.03
CA ASN A 109 -2.86 10.66 -7.21
C ASN A 109 -3.47 11.17 -5.89
N PRO A 110 -3.74 12.48 -5.74
CA PRO A 110 -4.32 13.03 -4.51
C PRO A 110 -5.68 12.42 -4.16
N ALA A 111 -6.45 11.97 -5.15
CA ALA A 111 -7.76 11.35 -4.92
C ALA A 111 -7.68 10.05 -4.11
N ARG A 112 -6.49 9.44 -3.99
CA ARG A 112 -6.25 8.23 -3.18
C ARG A 112 -6.00 8.54 -1.71
N GLY A 113 -5.61 9.77 -1.36
CA GLY A 113 -5.44 10.19 0.03
C GLY A 113 -4.22 9.64 0.78
N PHE A 114 -3.26 8.98 0.11
CA PHE A 114 -2.09 8.37 0.78
C PHE A 114 -1.01 9.37 1.19
N SER A 115 -1.10 10.61 0.72
CA SER A 115 -0.07 11.63 0.87
C SER A 115 -0.69 12.97 1.26
N PHE A 116 0.08 13.76 2.00
CA PHE A 116 -0.22 15.16 2.32
C PHE A 116 0.53 16.14 1.40
N ARG A 117 1.19 15.65 0.35
CA ARG A 117 1.88 16.51 -0.63
C ARG A 117 0.89 17.38 -1.41
N PHE A 118 -0.26 16.81 -1.72
CA PHE A 118 -1.40 17.46 -2.35
C PHE A 118 -2.64 17.11 -1.53
N ASP A 119 -3.55 18.08 -1.39
CA ASP A 119 -4.77 17.84 -0.63
C ASP A 119 -5.71 16.89 -1.39
N GLY A 120 -6.43 16.07 -0.64
CA GLY A 120 -7.32 15.04 -1.16
C GLY A 120 -8.19 14.43 -0.05
N PRO A 121 -9.13 13.55 -0.41
CA PRO A 121 -9.95 12.86 0.58
C PRO A 121 -9.07 12.00 1.49
N LEU A 122 -9.41 11.94 2.77
CA LEU A 122 -8.68 11.13 3.75
C LEU A 122 -9.09 9.64 3.65
N ASP A 123 -8.77 9.00 2.51
CA ASP A 123 -9.17 7.62 2.22
C ASP A 123 -8.11 6.59 2.68
N MET A 124 -6.97 6.55 1.98
CA MET A 124 -5.83 5.64 2.19
C MET A 124 -6.09 4.13 1.97
N ARG A 125 -7.27 3.71 1.49
CA ARG A 125 -7.48 2.30 1.14
C ARG A 125 -6.76 1.94 -0.17
N MET A 126 -6.08 0.80 -0.14
CA MET A 126 -5.54 0.14 -1.33
C MET A 126 -6.69 -0.45 -2.16
N ASP A 127 -7.61 -1.15 -1.51
CA ASP A 127 -8.87 -1.62 -2.12
C ASP A 127 -10.01 -0.66 -1.78
N THR A 128 -10.39 0.18 -2.72
CA THR A 128 -11.51 1.14 -2.54
C THR A 128 -12.88 0.49 -2.71
N THR A 129 -12.96 -0.79 -3.08
CA THR A 129 -14.24 -1.50 -3.28
C THR A 129 -14.85 -2.02 -1.98
N ARG A 130 -14.09 -2.02 -0.88
CA ARG A 130 -14.50 -2.55 0.42
C ARG A 130 -13.76 -1.86 1.56
N GLY A 131 -14.20 -2.14 2.79
CA GLY A 131 -13.55 -1.65 4.00
C GLY A 131 -13.87 -0.18 4.30
N GLU A 132 -13.42 0.25 5.47
CA GLU A 132 -13.60 1.61 5.99
C GLU A 132 -12.42 2.48 5.57
N SER A 133 -12.66 3.74 5.20
CA SER A 133 -11.62 4.74 4.95
C SER A 133 -11.05 5.31 6.26
N VAL A 134 -9.89 5.96 6.19
CA VAL A 134 -9.33 6.65 7.37
C VAL A 134 -10.26 7.74 7.89
N ALA A 135 -10.92 8.50 7.02
CA ALA A 135 -11.90 9.52 7.40
C ALA A 135 -13.07 8.93 8.18
N GLU A 136 -13.64 7.83 7.68
CA GLU A 136 -14.77 7.13 8.32
C GLU A 136 -14.34 6.57 9.69
N TRP A 137 -13.18 5.92 9.76
CA TRP A 137 -12.67 5.38 11.01
C TRP A 137 -12.41 6.48 12.05
N LEU A 138 -11.75 7.58 11.66
CA LEU A 138 -11.50 8.72 12.55
C LEU A 138 -12.78 9.46 12.96
N ALA A 139 -13.88 9.30 12.23
CA ALA A 139 -15.17 9.89 12.60
C ALA A 139 -15.74 9.26 13.89
N THR A 140 -15.41 8.00 14.19
CA THR A 140 -16.01 7.28 15.32
C THR A 140 -15.01 6.67 16.30
N ALA A 141 -13.74 6.49 15.90
CA ALA A 141 -12.73 5.86 16.75
C ALA A 141 -12.52 6.60 18.07
N GLU A 142 -12.32 5.84 19.15
CA GLU A 142 -11.99 6.41 20.45
C GLU A 142 -10.56 6.95 20.47
N PRO A 143 -10.28 8.05 21.20
CA PRO A 143 -8.93 8.63 21.24
C PRO A 143 -7.84 7.63 21.65
N GLN A 144 -8.16 6.66 22.50
CA GLN A 144 -7.24 5.60 22.91
C GLN A 144 -6.84 4.70 21.74
N GLN A 145 -7.80 4.31 20.91
CA GLN A 145 -7.55 3.49 19.72
C GLN A 145 -6.73 4.25 18.67
N ILE A 146 -7.02 5.54 18.47
CA ILE A 146 -6.23 6.41 17.59
C ILE A 146 -4.78 6.48 18.07
N ALA A 147 -4.57 6.65 19.38
CA ALA A 147 -3.23 6.70 19.95
C ALA A 147 -2.50 5.35 19.83
N GLU A 148 -3.18 4.23 20.03
CA GLU A 148 -2.63 2.89 19.84
C GLU A 148 -2.13 2.68 18.41
N VAL A 149 -2.99 2.96 17.42
CA VAL A 149 -2.62 2.85 16.00
C VAL A 149 -1.41 3.72 15.66
N ILE A 150 -1.42 5.00 16.05
CA ILE A 150 -0.34 5.94 15.73
C ILE A 150 0.98 5.54 16.41
N ARG A 151 0.93 5.03 17.64
CA ARG A 151 2.11 4.55 18.36
C ARG A 151 2.65 3.26 17.76
N ASP A 152 1.80 2.26 17.57
CA ASP A 152 2.24 0.89 17.31
C ASP A 152 2.63 0.70 15.83
N TYR A 153 1.99 1.42 14.91
CA TYR A 153 2.31 1.35 13.48
C TYR A 153 3.14 2.53 12.96
N GLY A 154 3.13 3.67 13.65
CA GLY A 154 3.87 4.88 13.26
C GLY A 154 5.11 5.14 14.10
N GLU A 155 5.28 4.43 15.22
CA GLU A 155 6.36 4.65 16.18
C GLU A 155 6.42 6.12 16.64
N GLU A 156 5.26 6.79 16.74
CA GLU A 156 5.17 8.22 17.03
C GLU A 156 5.02 8.47 18.54
N ARG A 157 6.00 9.15 19.12
CA ARG A 157 6.03 9.51 20.56
C ARG A 157 4.90 10.44 20.98
N PHE A 158 4.37 11.23 20.05
CA PHE A 158 3.26 12.17 20.30
C PHE A 158 1.88 11.54 20.04
N ALA A 159 1.79 10.21 19.90
CA ALA A 159 0.55 9.52 19.55
C ALA A 159 -0.66 9.92 20.40
N VAL A 160 -0.49 10.01 21.73
CA VAL A 160 -1.58 10.40 22.65
C VAL A 160 -2.03 11.85 22.40
N GLN A 161 -1.09 12.76 22.17
CA GLN A 161 -1.39 14.17 21.91
C GLN A 161 -2.07 14.34 20.56
N ILE A 162 -1.61 13.63 19.53
CA ILE A 162 -2.19 13.65 18.19
C ILE A 162 -3.62 13.12 18.24
N ALA A 163 -3.85 11.99 18.92
CA ALA A 163 -5.18 11.43 19.08
C ALA A 163 -6.14 12.39 19.81
N LYS A 164 -5.67 13.05 20.87
CA LYS A 164 -6.46 14.09 21.57
C LYS A 164 -6.78 15.27 20.67
N ALA A 165 -5.82 15.72 19.85
CA ALA A 165 -6.03 16.81 18.90
C ALA A 165 -7.06 16.44 17.83
N ILE A 166 -6.99 15.22 17.28
CA ILE A 166 -7.99 14.68 16.34
C ILE A 166 -9.38 14.65 16.99
N ALA A 167 -9.49 14.13 18.20
CA ALA A 167 -10.77 14.05 18.91
C ALA A 167 -11.35 15.43 19.27
N ALA A 168 -10.51 16.38 19.69
CA ALA A 168 -10.94 17.74 19.98
C ALA A 168 -11.42 18.45 18.71
N ARG A 169 -10.64 18.39 17.61
CA ARG A 169 -11.07 18.88 16.29
C ARG A 169 -12.42 18.25 15.95
N ARG A 170 -12.54 16.93 16.09
CA ARG A 170 -13.77 16.21 15.78
C ARG A 170 -15.00 16.76 16.48
N GLN A 171 -14.88 17.05 17.77
CA GLN A 171 -15.96 17.62 18.58
C GLN A 171 -16.29 19.06 18.19
N GLU A 172 -15.29 19.86 17.84
CA GLU A 172 -15.48 21.28 17.52
C GLU A 172 -16.05 21.53 16.11
N ARG A 173 -15.65 20.72 15.11
CA ARG A 173 -15.89 21.02 13.68
C ARG A 173 -16.40 19.83 12.86
N GLY A 174 -16.75 18.71 13.50
CA GLY A 174 -17.15 17.47 12.82
C GLY A 174 -15.96 16.59 12.43
N PRO A 175 -16.13 15.49 11.66
CA PRO A 175 -15.06 14.54 11.30
C PRO A 175 -13.96 15.08 10.37
N VAL A 176 -12.71 14.67 10.57
CA VAL A 176 -11.56 15.09 9.72
C VAL A 176 -11.65 14.37 8.38
N SER A 177 -11.66 15.10 7.28
CA SER A 177 -12.04 14.54 5.97
C SER A 177 -10.99 14.70 4.87
N THR A 178 -9.94 15.51 5.08
CA THR A 178 -8.89 15.72 4.07
C THR A 178 -7.48 15.47 4.60
N THR A 179 -6.56 15.17 3.68
CA THR A 179 -5.16 14.91 4.01
C THR A 179 -4.44 16.17 4.50
N ALA A 180 -4.71 17.34 3.92
CA ALA A 180 -4.09 18.58 4.39
C ALA A 180 -4.51 18.90 5.83
N GLU A 181 -5.80 18.75 6.15
CA GLU A 181 -6.29 19.02 7.50
C GLU A 181 -5.65 18.11 8.55
N LEU A 182 -5.58 16.80 8.27
CA LEU A 182 -4.91 15.87 9.18
C LEU A 182 -3.43 16.24 9.35
N ALA A 183 -2.75 16.58 8.25
CA ALA A 183 -1.33 16.95 8.29
C ALA A 183 -1.08 18.22 9.10
N GLU A 184 -1.92 19.24 8.95
CA GLU A 184 -1.85 20.48 9.73
C GLU A 184 -2.07 20.23 11.22
N LEU A 185 -3.08 19.41 11.56
CA LEU A 185 -3.39 19.07 12.94
C LEU A 185 -2.24 18.31 13.63
N VAL A 186 -1.62 17.37 12.91
CA VAL A 186 -0.44 16.64 13.40
C VAL A 186 0.75 17.59 13.54
N ALA A 187 1.01 18.44 12.55
CA ALA A 187 2.11 19.40 12.57
C ALA A 187 1.99 20.41 13.71
N GLY A 188 0.78 20.85 14.05
CA GLY A 188 0.52 21.71 15.23
C GLY A 188 0.72 21.01 16.57
N THR A 189 0.73 19.67 16.59
CA THR A 189 0.82 18.88 17.82
C THR A 189 2.25 18.39 18.09
N VAL A 190 2.97 18.01 17.04
CA VAL A 190 4.33 17.45 17.13
C VAL A 190 5.36 18.57 17.34
N LYS A 191 5.95 18.60 18.54
CA LYS A 191 6.86 19.70 18.94
C LYS A 191 8.31 19.50 18.49
N THR A 192 8.71 18.26 18.23
CA THR A 192 10.08 17.90 17.86
C THR A 192 10.06 16.90 16.71
N ARG A 193 10.82 17.20 15.65
CA ARG A 193 10.86 16.41 14.42
C ARG A 193 12.28 16.04 14.03
N GLU A 194 12.42 14.96 13.27
CA GLU A 194 13.67 14.67 12.58
C GLU A 194 13.93 15.73 11.50
N PRO A 195 15.17 16.24 11.36
CA PRO A 195 15.51 17.17 10.30
C PRO A 195 15.14 16.60 8.92
N GLY A 196 14.40 17.39 8.12
CA GLY A 196 13.97 16.98 6.78
C GLY A 196 12.70 16.11 6.71
N GLN A 197 12.15 15.66 7.84
CA GLN A 197 10.91 14.89 7.86
C GLN A 197 9.70 15.79 8.18
N ASN A 198 8.61 15.60 7.43
CA ASN A 198 7.32 16.20 7.79
C ASN A 198 6.78 15.51 9.06
N PRO A 199 6.33 16.26 10.09
CA PRO A 199 5.76 15.69 11.31
C PRO A 199 4.60 14.71 11.08
N ALA A 200 3.85 14.87 9.99
CA ALA A 200 2.71 14.00 9.66
C ALA A 200 3.11 12.63 9.11
N THR A 201 4.37 12.44 8.67
CA THR A 201 4.82 11.20 8.00
C THR A 201 4.49 9.94 8.79
N ARG A 202 4.84 9.91 10.08
CA ARG A 202 4.62 8.74 10.95
C ARG A 202 3.14 8.45 11.18
N THR A 203 2.32 9.51 11.32
CA THR A 203 0.86 9.36 11.49
C THR A 203 0.21 8.81 10.22
N PHE A 204 0.58 9.33 9.04
CA PHE A 204 0.08 8.82 7.76
C PHE A 204 0.51 7.38 7.51
N GLN A 205 1.75 7.02 7.84
CA GLN A 205 2.22 5.64 7.78
C GLN A 205 1.37 4.73 8.68
N ALA A 206 1.14 5.12 9.93
CA ALA A 206 0.36 4.34 10.89
C ALA A 206 -1.05 4.05 10.39
N LEU A 207 -1.75 5.10 9.97
CA LEU A 207 -3.14 5.01 9.49
C LEU A 207 -3.21 4.16 8.22
N ARG A 208 -2.24 4.29 7.32
CA ARG A 208 -2.17 3.47 6.11
C ARG A 208 -1.95 1.98 6.43
N ILE A 209 -1.06 1.66 7.36
CA ILE A 209 -0.84 0.26 7.77
C ILE A 209 -2.12 -0.30 8.38
N PHE A 210 -2.73 0.44 9.31
CA PHE A 210 -3.94 0.02 10.01
C PHE A 210 -5.12 -0.23 9.09
N ILE A 211 -5.41 0.70 8.17
CA ILE A 211 -6.60 0.61 7.31
C ILE A 211 -6.48 -0.48 6.22
N ASN A 212 -5.27 -0.95 5.94
CA ASN A 212 -4.98 -1.90 4.86
C ASN A 212 -4.62 -3.32 5.33
N ALA A 213 -4.67 -3.59 6.64
CA ALA A 213 -4.41 -4.91 7.22
C ALA A 213 -5.38 -5.99 6.69
#